data_AF-A0A1F5G6E5-F1
#
_entry.id   AF-A0A1F5G6E5-F1
#
_cell.length_a   1.000
_cell.length_b   1.000
_cell.length_c   1.000
_cell.angle_alpha   90.00
_cell.angle_beta   90.00
_cell.angle_gamma   90.00
#
_symmetry.space_group_name_H-M   'P 1'
#
loop_
_entity.id
_entity.type
_entity.pdbx_description
1 polymer ?
#
loop_
_entity_poly.entity_id
_entity_poly.type
_entity_poly.pdbx_seq_one_letter_code
_entity_poly.pdbx_strand_id
1 'polypeptide(L)'
;GRAANMPKENIQRAVDRGLGHGGAGGQLESVVYEGYGPGKVALIVEATTDNKNRTTAGIKGVIEHAGGTFVSPGAVSWMFSEEGVIAISKNAKSFDEIFNLAVEAGAQDVEEADNEVLIYTKAPELEAVKKELLGKGLTVASAEIAKKPTTTVAIADAETAKKILNLMEKLESLDDVAKVYANFDIADKVLAQVK
;
A
#
# COMPACT_ATOMS: atom_id res chain seq x y z
N GLY A 1 13.74 10.90 -2.86
CA GLY A 1 12.60 10.12 -2.37
C GLY A 1 12.19 9.22 -3.50
N ARG A 2 12.64 7.97 -3.47
CA ARG A 2 12.30 6.96 -4.49
C ARG A 2 12.23 5.53 -3.91
N ALA A 3 12.12 5.36 -2.59
CA ALA A 3 12.25 4.02 -2.00
C ALA A 3 11.19 3.63 -0.95
N ALA A 4 10.12 4.40 -0.76
CA ALA A 4 9.13 4.13 0.30
C ALA A 4 7.71 3.81 -0.18
N ASN A 5 7.40 4.00 -1.47
CA ASN A 5 6.11 3.58 -2.05
C ASN A 5 6.16 2.12 -2.49
N MET A 6 6.68 1.24 -1.62
CA MET A 6 6.78 -0.19 -1.89
C MET A 6 5.56 -0.93 -1.32
N PRO A 7 4.48 -1.16 -2.09
CA PRO A 7 3.55 -2.25 -1.86
C PRO A 7 4.15 -3.61 -2.27
N LYS A 8 5.48 -3.72 -2.36
CA LYS A 8 6.16 -4.76 -3.13
C LYS A 8 6.15 -6.14 -2.47
N GLU A 9 5.72 -6.25 -1.22
CA GLU A 9 5.51 -7.55 -0.56
C GLU A 9 4.02 -7.87 -0.28
N ASN A 10 3.09 -6.96 -0.57
CA ASN A 10 1.67 -7.14 -0.21
C ASN A 10 0.79 -7.61 -1.35
N ILE A 11 1.13 -7.30 -2.60
CA ILE A 11 0.32 -7.71 -3.75
C ILE A 11 0.31 -9.24 -3.90
N GLN A 12 1.46 -9.89 -3.75
CA GLN A 12 1.57 -11.34 -3.82
C GLN A 12 0.86 -12.04 -2.65
N ARG A 13 1.00 -11.50 -1.42
CA ARG A 13 0.33 -12.05 -0.22
C ARG A 13 -1.19 -11.88 -0.26
N ALA A 14 -1.71 -10.79 -0.83
CA ALA A 14 -3.16 -10.58 -0.97
C ALA A 14 -3.81 -11.57 -1.94
N VAL A 15 -3.10 -11.94 -3.03
CA VAL A 15 -3.55 -12.98 -3.97
C VAL A 15 -3.59 -14.36 -3.32
N ASP A 16 -2.57 -14.71 -2.51
CA ASP A 16 -2.52 -16.01 -1.83
C ASP A 16 -3.59 -16.15 -0.72
N ARG A 17 -3.94 -15.05 -0.03
CA ARG A 17 -4.96 -15.04 1.05
C ARG A 17 -6.40 -15.15 0.51
N GLY A 18 -6.66 -14.61 -0.68
CA GLY A 18 -7.98 -14.67 -1.33
C GLY A 18 -8.44 -16.09 -1.72
N LEU A 19 -7.50 -17.03 -1.83
CA LEU A 19 -7.77 -18.43 -2.19
C LEU A 19 -7.83 -19.39 -0.98
N GLY A 20 -7.46 -18.92 0.23
CA GLY A 20 -7.15 -19.79 1.38
C GLY A 20 -8.21 -19.98 2.46
N HIS A 21 -9.30 -19.21 2.52
CA HIS A 21 -10.21 -19.21 3.68
C HIS A 21 -11.65 -19.65 3.37
N GLY A 22 -11.78 -20.73 2.61
CA GLY A 22 -13.05 -21.42 2.36
C GLY A 22 -13.42 -22.46 3.43
N GLY A 23 -13.24 -22.16 4.73
CA GLY A 23 -13.46 -23.14 5.80
C GLY A 23 -14.00 -22.55 7.10
N ALA A 24 -15.27 -22.86 7.39
CA ALA A 24 -15.96 -22.80 8.68
C ALA A 24 -16.40 -21.43 9.26
N GLY A 25 -17.64 -21.03 8.95
CA GLY A 25 -18.65 -20.76 9.98
C GLY A 25 -18.80 -19.36 10.59
N GLY A 26 -17.97 -18.37 10.25
CA GLY A 26 -18.14 -16.97 10.67
C GLY A 26 -18.54 -16.04 9.52
N GLN A 27 -19.44 -15.09 9.75
CA GLN A 27 -19.59 -13.96 8.81
C GLN A 27 -18.32 -13.11 8.91
N LEU A 28 -17.49 -13.16 7.86
CA LEU A 28 -16.36 -12.24 7.73
C LEU A 28 -16.90 -10.83 7.47
N GLU A 29 -16.43 -9.87 8.25
CA GLU A 29 -16.71 -8.44 8.07
C GLU A 29 -15.43 -7.69 7.67
N SER A 30 -15.59 -6.70 6.78
CA SER A 30 -14.51 -5.78 6.42
C SER A 30 -14.52 -4.58 7.37
N VAL A 31 -13.37 -4.31 8.00
CA VAL A 31 -13.19 -3.22 8.97
C VAL A 31 -11.97 -2.39 8.59
N VAL A 32 -12.10 -1.07 8.73
CA VAL A 32 -11.00 -0.12 8.52
C VAL A 32 -10.60 0.47 9.86
N TYR A 33 -9.30 0.46 10.13
CA TYR A 33 -8.69 1.05 11.31
C TYR A 33 -7.74 2.18 10.91
N GLU A 34 -7.62 3.16 11.80
CA GLU A 34 -6.83 4.36 11.55
C GLU A 34 -5.87 4.61 12.72
N GLY A 35 -4.69 5.14 12.40
CA GLY A 35 -3.64 5.37 13.39
C GLY A 35 -2.60 6.39 12.95
N TYR A 36 -1.77 6.78 13.90
CA TYR A 36 -0.48 7.42 13.63
C TYR A 36 0.64 6.51 14.10
N GLY A 37 1.64 6.27 13.26
CA GLY A 37 2.87 5.56 13.62
C GLY A 37 3.96 6.51 14.15
N PRO A 38 5.18 5.98 14.38
CA PRO A 38 6.37 6.78 14.68
C PRO A 38 6.57 7.89 13.65
N GLY A 39 7.05 9.06 14.10
CA GLY A 39 7.20 10.22 13.22
C GLY A 39 5.87 10.87 12.80
N LYS A 40 4.74 10.51 13.43
CA LYS A 40 3.39 10.99 13.09
C LYS A 40 2.95 10.64 11.67
N VAL A 41 3.44 9.53 11.16
CA VAL A 41 3.00 8.93 9.89
C VAL A 41 1.55 8.48 10.05
N ALA A 42 0.67 8.91 9.15
CA ALA A 42 -0.70 8.43 9.10
C ALA A 42 -0.77 6.98 8.61
N LEU A 43 -1.66 6.19 9.19
CA LEU A 43 -1.86 4.76 8.89
C LEU A 43 -3.33 4.46 8.64
N ILE A 44 -3.61 3.72 7.57
CA ILE A 44 -4.90 3.04 7.35
C ILE A 44 -4.64 1.54 7.28
N VAL A 45 -5.37 0.76 8.07
CA VAL A 45 -5.30 -0.71 8.07
C VAL A 45 -6.67 -1.26 7.67
N GLU A 46 -6.72 -1.95 6.53
CA GLU A 46 -7.90 -2.66 6.06
C GLU A 46 -7.81 -4.12 6.50
N ALA A 47 -8.85 -4.61 7.17
CA ALA A 47 -8.93 -5.95 7.72
C ALA A 47 -10.22 -6.66 7.31
N THR A 48 -10.15 -7.99 7.22
CA THR A 48 -11.32 -8.87 7.05
C THR A 48 -11.28 -9.91 8.16
N THR A 49 -12.30 -9.93 9.01
CA THR A 49 -12.26 -10.68 10.27
C THR A 49 -13.61 -11.28 10.64
N ASP A 50 -13.58 -12.38 11.37
CA ASP A 50 -14.75 -12.98 12.03
C ASP A 50 -14.95 -12.48 13.47
N ASN A 51 -14.01 -11.68 14.00
CA ASN A 51 -14.02 -11.18 15.36
C ASN A 51 -13.36 -9.79 15.44
N LYS A 52 -14.17 -8.75 15.21
CA LYS A 52 -13.73 -7.36 15.28
C LYS A 52 -13.04 -6.97 16.58
N ASN A 53 -13.46 -7.50 17.73
CA ASN A 53 -12.84 -7.14 19.02
C ASN A 53 -11.40 -7.65 19.12
N ARG A 54 -11.14 -8.90 18.68
CA ARG A 54 -9.79 -9.48 18.59
C ARG A 54 -8.91 -8.66 17.66
N THR A 55 -9.42 -8.38 16.46
CA THR A 55 -8.67 -7.63 15.44
C THR A 55 -8.37 -6.20 15.89
N THR A 56 -9.35 -5.50 16.48
CA THR A 56 -9.16 -4.16 17.03
C THR A 56 -8.06 -4.15 18.09
N ALA A 57 -8.10 -5.10 19.04
CA ALA A 57 -7.11 -5.19 20.10
C ALA A 57 -5.70 -5.51 19.55
N GLY A 58 -5.60 -6.41 18.57
CA GLY A 58 -4.33 -6.76 17.92
C GLY A 58 -3.71 -5.59 17.17
N ILE A 59 -4.46 -4.93 16.30
CA ILE A 59 -3.99 -3.78 15.52
C ILE A 59 -3.62 -2.62 16.43
N LYS A 60 -4.49 -2.29 17.40
CA LYS A 60 -4.22 -1.23 18.39
C LYS A 60 -2.93 -1.52 19.16
N GLY A 61 -2.77 -2.75 19.66
CA GLY A 61 -1.58 -3.15 20.40
C GLY A 61 -0.29 -3.03 19.59
N VAL A 62 -0.32 -3.42 18.30
CA VAL A 62 0.84 -3.28 17.40
C VAL A 62 1.21 -1.81 17.18
N ILE A 63 0.22 -0.94 16.92
CA ILE A 63 0.44 0.51 16.73
C ILE A 63 1.00 1.15 18.00
N GLU A 64 0.38 0.91 19.16
CA GLU A 64 0.79 1.51 20.44
C GLU A 64 2.16 1.00 20.89
N HIS A 65 2.46 -0.29 20.70
CA HIS A 65 3.77 -0.86 21.04
C HIS A 65 4.91 -0.28 20.18
N ALA A 66 4.62 0.13 18.94
CA ALA A 66 5.59 0.85 18.11
C ALA A 66 5.78 2.32 18.52
N GLY A 67 5.02 2.83 19.49
CA GLY A 67 5.03 4.25 19.88
C GLY A 67 4.10 5.12 19.04
N GLY A 68 3.12 4.51 18.37
CA GLY A 68 2.05 5.18 17.66
C GLY A 68 0.78 5.40 18.50
N THR A 69 -0.25 5.92 17.86
CA THR A 69 -1.56 6.18 18.46
C THR A 69 -2.66 5.61 17.58
N PHE A 70 -3.51 4.75 18.12
CA PHE A 70 -4.75 4.32 17.47
C PHE A 70 -5.80 5.42 17.58
N VAL A 71 -6.48 5.75 16.48
CA VAL A 71 -7.41 6.89 16.41
C VAL A 71 -8.78 6.47 15.88
N SER A 72 -9.77 7.35 16.08
CA SER A 72 -11.13 7.14 15.60
C SER A 72 -11.19 7.10 14.06
N PRO A 73 -12.14 6.35 13.47
CA PRO A 73 -12.37 6.38 12.03
C PRO A 73 -12.59 7.81 11.50
N GLY A 74 -12.01 8.11 10.34
CA GLY A 74 -12.03 9.41 9.67
C GLY A 74 -10.91 10.38 10.05
N ALA A 75 -10.07 10.06 11.04
CA ALA A 75 -9.03 10.96 11.54
C ALA A 75 -7.88 11.22 10.53
N VAL A 76 -7.53 10.22 9.74
CA VAL A 76 -6.48 10.28 8.71
C VAL A 76 -6.98 9.93 7.32
N SER A 77 -8.19 9.36 7.18
CA SER A 77 -8.77 8.99 5.88
C SER A 77 -8.70 10.10 4.82
N TRP A 78 -8.88 11.37 5.21
CA TRP A 78 -8.81 12.52 4.31
C TRP A 78 -7.41 12.78 3.72
N MET A 79 -6.36 12.19 4.30
CA MET A 79 -4.98 12.27 3.81
C MET A 79 -4.70 11.27 2.68
N PHE A 80 -5.68 10.46 2.28
CA PHE A 80 -5.53 9.45 1.25
C PHE A 80 -6.62 9.58 0.18
N SER A 81 -6.23 9.46 -1.09
CA SER A 81 -7.11 9.32 -2.24
C SER A 81 -7.28 7.84 -2.59
N GLU A 82 -8.47 7.45 -3.05
CA GLU A 82 -8.70 6.13 -3.62
C GLU A 82 -8.41 6.16 -5.13
N GLU A 83 -7.42 5.37 -5.55
CA GLU A 83 -6.89 5.38 -6.91
C GLU A 83 -6.78 3.95 -7.44
N GLY A 84 -6.90 3.83 -8.76
CA GLY A 84 -6.49 2.62 -9.45
C GLY A 84 -4.97 2.58 -9.54
N VAL A 85 -4.37 1.44 -9.23
CA VAL A 85 -2.91 1.24 -9.31
C VAL A 85 -2.65 0.01 -10.16
N ILE A 86 -1.85 0.20 -11.22
CA ILE A 86 -1.45 -0.85 -12.15
C ILE A 86 0.07 -0.98 -12.08
N ALA A 87 0.57 -2.14 -11.68
CA ALA A 87 2.00 -2.44 -11.72
C ALA A 87 2.37 -3.05 -13.08
N ILE A 88 3.30 -2.41 -13.78
CA ILE A 88 3.84 -2.87 -15.06
C ILE A 88 5.26 -3.41 -14.85
N SER A 89 5.50 -4.65 -15.23
CA SER A 89 6.86 -5.20 -15.27
C SER A 89 7.65 -4.53 -16.40
N LYS A 90 8.87 -4.06 -16.12
CA LYS A 90 9.68 -3.36 -17.13
C LYS A 90 10.03 -4.24 -18.32
N ASN A 91 10.31 -5.54 -18.11
CA ASN A 91 10.56 -6.52 -19.18
C ASN A 91 11.45 -5.99 -20.33
N ALA A 92 12.57 -5.37 -19.97
CA ALA A 92 13.54 -4.71 -20.85
C ALA A 92 13.10 -3.39 -21.55
N LYS A 93 11.89 -2.88 -21.29
CA LYS A 93 11.49 -1.51 -21.63
C LYS A 93 12.05 -0.52 -20.60
N SER A 94 12.41 0.67 -21.07
CA SER A 94 12.80 1.79 -20.21
C SER A 94 11.59 2.41 -19.51
N PHE A 95 11.85 3.14 -18.42
CA PHE A 95 10.80 3.93 -17.76
C PHE A 95 10.15 4.92 -18.72
N ASP A 96 10.94 5.64 -19.53
CA ASP A 96 10.43 6.64 -20.47
C ASP A 96 9.47 6.05 -21.51
N GLU A 97 9.75 4.84 -22.01
CA GLU A 97 8.84 4.13 -22.91
C GLU A 97 7.51 3.80 -22.24
N ILE A 98 7.56 3.25 -21.02
CA ILE A 98 6.34 2.87 -20.27
C ILE A 98 5.56 4.12 -19.87
N PHE A 99 6.24 5.18 -19.45
CA PHE A 99 5.64 6.47 -19.08
C PHE A 99 4.81 7.04 -20.24
N ASN A 100 5.38 7.11 -21.44
CA ASN A 100 4.67 7.64 -22.61
C ASN A 100 3.42 6.81 -22.93
N LEU A 101 3.52 5.47 -22.90
CA LEU A 101 2.38 4.58 -23.13
C LEU A 101 1.30 4.72 -22.04
N ALA A 102 1.71 4.95 -20.79
CA ALA A 102 0.82 5.16 -19.66
C ALA A 102 0.02 6.46 -19.76
N VAL A 103 0.68 7.56 -20.12
CA VAL A 103 0.03 8.86 -20.33
C VAL A 103 -1.01 8.77 -21.44
N GLU A 104 -0.67 8.13 -22.57
CA GLU A 104 -1.62 7.90 -23.66
C GLU A 104 -2.81 7.03 -23.25
N ALA A 105 -2.60 6.09 -22.33
CA ALA A 105 -3.64 5.20 -21.82
C ALA A 105 -4.56 5.87 -20.78
N GLY A 106 -4.25 7.09 -20.32
CA GLY A 106 -5.06 7.83 -19.33
C GLY A 106 -4.52 7.78 -17.89
N ALA A 107 -3.22 7.52 -17.70
CA ALA A 107 -2.59 7.61 -16.39
C ALA A 107 -2.71 9.03 -15.80
N GLN A 108 -2.99 9.11 -14.50
CA GLN A 108 -2.94 10.35 -13.72
C GLN A 108 -1.54 10.62 -13.17
N ASP A 109 -0.81 9.56 -12.84
CA ASP A 109 0.55 9.62 -12.31
C ASP A 109 1.29 8.33 -12.65
N VAL A 110 2.62 8.41 -12.72
CA VAL A 110 3.49 7.29 -13.08
C VAL A 110 4.75 7.34 -12.23
N GLU A 111 4.97 6.29 -11.44
CA GLU A 111 6.12 6.20 -10.54
C GLU A 111 7.01 5.02 -10.92
N GLU A 112 8.33 5.24 -10.92
CA GLU A 112 9.31 4.18 -11.13
C GLU A 112 9.58 3.44 -9.82
N ALA A 113 9.41 2.12 -9.80
CA ALA A 113 9.58 1.29 -8.61
C ALA A 113 10.46 0.06 -8.92
N ASP A 114 11.77 0.19 -8.74
CA ASP A 114 12.78 -0.85 -9.03
C ASP A 114 12.63 -1.49 -10.43
N ASN A 115 12.06 -2.70 -10.51
CA ASN A 115 11.86 -3.50 -11.73
C ASN A 115 10.47 -3.31 -12.34
N GLU A 116 9.65 -2.46 -11.72
CA GLU A 116 8.28 -2.19 -12.11
C GLU A 116 8.07 -0.67 -12.31
N VAL A 117 6.95 -0.35 -12.94
CA VAL A 117 6.42 1.01 -13.04
C VAL A 117 5.00 0.97 -12.52
N LEU A 118 4.70 1.82 -11.55
CA LEU A 118 3.36 1.97 -10.99
C LEU A 118 2.63 3.06 -11.78
N ILE A 119 1.48 2.71 -12.33
CA ILE A 119 0.61 3.62 -13.07
C ILE A 119 -0.64 3.86 -12.23
N TYR A 120 -0.89 5.12 -11.90
CA TYR A 120 -2.05 5.56 -11.13
C TYR A 120 -3.15 6.08 -12.04
N THR A 121 -4.39 5.76 -11.72
CA THR A 121 -5.58 6.15 -12.47
C THR A 121 -6.68 6.57 -11.51
N LYS A 122 -7.74 7.20 -12.02
CA LYS A 122 -8.97 7.28 -11.22
C LYS A 122 -9.49 5.86 -10.99
N ALA A 123 -10.02 5.59 -9.79
CA ALA A 123 -10.59 4.28 -9.46
C ALA A 123 -11.58 3.75 -10.53
N PRO A 124 -12.53 4.54 -11.07
CA PRO A 124 -13.46 4.07 -12.11
C PRO A 124 -12.80 3.79 -13.47
N GLU A 125 -11.61 4.33 -13.73
CA GLU A 125 -10.91 4.23 -15.00
C GLU A 125 -9.93 3.03 -15.04
N LEU A 126 -9.68 2.38 -13.89
CA LEU A 126 -8.68 1.30 -13.72
C LEU A 126 -8.74 0.23 -14.82
N GLU A 127 -9.91 -0.39 -15.04
CA GLU A 127 -10.04 -1.49 -15.99
C GLU A 127 -9.88 -1.03 -17.45
N ALA A 128 -10.30 0.20 -17.77
CA ALA A 128 -10.13 0.76 -19.10
C ALA A 128 -8.65 1.02 -19.41
N VAL A 129 -7.93 1.67 -18.49
CA VAL A 129 -6.48 1.95 -18.62
C VAL A 129 -5.69 0.64 -18.69
N LYS A 130 -5.97 -0.32 -17.81
CA LYS A 130 -5.34 -1.65 -17.82
C LYS A 130 -5.49 -2.35 -19.17
N LYS A 131 -6.69 -2.33 -19.76
CA LYS A 131 -6.95 -2.95 -21.07
C LYS A 131 -6.13 -2.27 -22.17
N GLU A 132 -6.03 -0.94 -22.15
CA GLU A 132 -5.24 -0.17 -23.11
C GLU A 132 -3.74 -0.48 -23.00
N LEU A 133 -3.21 -0.55 -21.78
CA LEU A 133 -1.81 -0.89 -21.52
C LEU A 133 -1.46 -2.30 -22.02
N LEU A 134 -2.35 -3.27 -21.80
CA LEU A 134 -2.21 -4.62 -22.37
C LEU A 134 -2.21 -4.59 -23.91
N GLY A 135 -3.10 -3.80 -24.52
CA GLY A 135 -3.16 -3.59 -25.96
C GLY A 135 -1.88 -2.97 -26.55
N LYS A 136 -1.20 -2.12 -25.76
CA LYS A 136 0.10 -1.52 -26.08
C LYS A 136 1.30 -2.47 -25.84
N GLY A 137 1.04 -3.73 -25.48
CA GLY A 137 2.07 -4.76 -25.30
C GLY A 137 2.86 -4.64 -23.99
N LEU A 138 2.31 -3.96 -22.98
CA LEU A 138 2.88 -3.94 -21.63
C LEU A 138 2.44 -5.17 -20.84
N THR A 139 3.31 -5.63 -19.93
CA THR A 139 3.01 -6.75 -19.04
C THR A 139 2.48 -6.21 -17.71
N VAL A 140 1.19 -6.40 -17.46
CA VAL A 140 0.57 -6.05 -16.18
C VAL A 140 0.87 -7.15 -15.16
N ALA A 141 1.61 -6.80 -14.11
CA ALA A 141 1.87 -7.67 -12.96
C ALA A 141 0.67 -7.70 -12.01
N SER A 142 0.04 -6.54 -11.78
CA SER A 142 -1.15 -6.42 -10.95
C SER A 142 -1.96 -5.17 -11.33
N ALA A 143 -3.24 -5.16 -10.94
CA ALA A 143 -4.12 -4.02 -11.06
C ALA A 143 -5.15 -4.07 -9.93
N GLU A 144 -5.21 -3.03 -9.11
CA GLU A 144 -6.12 -2.97 -7.97
C GLU A 144 -6.52 -1.55 -7.60
N ILE A 145 -7.55 -1.41 -6.78
CA ILE A 145 -7.87 -0.16 -6.09
C ILE A 145 -7.07 -0.10 -4.80
N ALA A 146 -6.38 1.02 -4.58
CA ALA A 146 -5.53 1.26 -3.42
C ALA A 146 -5.70 2.69 -2.91
N LYS A 147 -5.20 2.95 -1.69
CA LYS A 147 -5.18 4.28 -1.10
C LYS A 147 -3.81 4.92 -1.30
N LYS A 148 -3.75 6.03 -2.03
CA LYS A 148 -2.54 6.83 -2.24
C LYS A 148 -2.52 8.02 -1.28
N PRO A 149 -1.43 8.28 -0.54
CA PRO A 149 -1.35 9.47 0.29
C PRO A 149 -1.33 10.75 -0.57
N THR A 150 -2.13 11.75 -0.21
CA THR A 150 -2.15 13.06 -0.88
C THR A 150 -1.01 13.96 -0.42
N THR A 151 -0.46 13.68 0.77
CA THR A 151 0.72 14.34 1.35
C THR A 151 1.55 13.32 2.11
N THR A 152 2.87 13.49 2.10
CA THR A 152 3.82 12.59 2.77
C THR A 152 4.54 13.26 3.93
N VAL A 153 5.01 12.43 4.87
CA VAL A 153 5.84 12.81 6.01
C VAL A 153 7.27 12.35 5.76
N ALA A 154 8.18 13.30 5.57
CA ALA A 154 9.59 13.00 5.35
C ALA A 154 10.26 12.44 6.63
N ILE A 155 10.93 11.30 6.49
CA ILE A 155 11.66 10.62 7.57
C ILE A 155 13.16 10.77 7.32
N ALA A 156 13.83 11.50 8.21
CA ALA A 156 15.21 11.91 8.03
C ALA A 156 16.23 11.05 8.81
N ASP A 157 15.77 10.27 9.79
CA ASP A 157 16.63 9.48 10.67
C ASP A 157 16.34 7.97 10.56
N ALA A 158 17.42 7.17 10.68
CA ALA A 158 17.36 5.72 10.52
C ALA A 158 16.59 5.02 11.65
N GLU A 159 16.58 5.61 12.86
CA GLU A 159 15.88 5.02 14.00
C GLU A 159 14.36 5.03 13.79
N THR A 160 13.81 6.19 13.41
CA THR A 160 12.38 6.36 13.11
C THR A 160 11.99 5.53 11.89
N ALA A 161 12.81 5.54 10.83
CA ALA A 161 12.59 4.69 9.66
C ALA A 161 12.50 3.21 10.04
N LYS A 162 13.43 2.71 10.88
CA LYS A 162 13.40 1.32 11.35
C LYS A 162 12.14 0.99 12.15
N LYS A 163 11.70 1.89 13.03
CA LYS A 163 10.46 1.69 13.80
C LYS A 163 9.22 1.65 12.90
N ILE A 164 9.16 2.51 11.88
CA ILE A 164 8.07 2.52 10.90
C ILE A 164 8.05 1.22 10.11
N LEU A 165 9.18 0.79 9.55
CA LEU A 165 9.25 -0.44 8.75
C LEU A 165 8.87 -1.68 9.57
N ASN A 166 9.36 -1.77 10.81
CA ASN A 166 8.96 -2.85 11.72
C ASN A 166 7.47 -2.81 12.10
N LEU A 167 6.87 -1.61 12.20
CA LEU A 167 5.44 -1.46 12.44
C LEU A 167 4.63 -1.98 11.24
N MET A 168 5.02 -1.61 10.02
CA MET A 168 4.38 -2.08 8.78
C MET A 168 4.43 -3.61 8.69
N GLU A 169 5.61 -4.19 8.87
CA GLU A 169 5.80 -5.65 8.83
C GLU A 169 4.91 -6.36 9.87
N LYS A 170 4.87 -5.87 11.11
CA LYS A 170 4.04 -6.44 12.16
C LYS A 170 2.56 -6.35 11.84
N LEU A 171 2.07 -5.23 11.32
CA LEU A 171 0.67 -5.08 10.92
C LEU A 171 0.31 -6.04 9.78
N GLU A 172 1.16 -6.15 8.76
CA GLU A 172 0.95 -7.05 7.61
C GLU A 172 1.01 -8.53 7.97
N SER A 173 1.72 -8.86 9.06
CA SER A 173 1.81 -10.21 9.61
C SER A 173 0.57 -10.66 10.38
N LEU A 174 -0.36 -9.75 10.69
CA LEU A 174 -1.62 -10.10 11.35
C LEU A 174 -2.56 -10.80 10.34
N ASP A 175 -3.10 -11.95 10.73
CA ASP A 175 -3.93 -12.79 9.85
C ASP A 175 -5.16 -12.06 9.29
N ASP A 176 -5.79 -11.23 10.13
CA ASP A 176 -6.99 -10.47 9.77
C ASP A 176 -6.67 -9.26 8.86
N VAL A 177 -5.41 -8.84 8.73
CA VAL A 177 -5.03 -7.63 7.97
C VAL A 177 -4.85 -7.97 6.50
N ALA A 178 -5.62 -7.28 5.66
CA ALA A 178 -5.57 -7.41 4.21
C ALA A 178 -4.57 -6.41 3.60
N LYS A 179 -4.62 -5.14 4.02
CA LYS A 179 -3.78 -4.06 3.48
C LYS A 179 -3.40 -3.05 4.55
N VAL A 180 -2.21 -2.47 4.42
CA VAL A 180 -1.72 -1.38 5.27
C VAL A 180 -1.23 -0.26 4.36
N TYR A 181 -1.72 0.95 4.58
CA TYR A 181 -1.30 2.16 3.87
C TYR A 181 -0.70 3.14 4.86
N ALA A 182 0.33 3.83 4.42
CA ALA A 182 1.03 4.83 5.22
C ALA A 182 1.53 5.98 4.36
N ASN A 183 1.74 7.15 4.95
CA ASN A 183 2.20 8.33 4.21
C ASN A 183 3.66 8.73 4.49
N PHE A 184 4.53 7.79 4.87
CA PHE A 184 5.95 8.11 5.10
C PHE A 184 6.73 8.25 3.78
N ASP A 185 7.73 9.14 3.76
CA ASP A 185 8.75 9.22 2.72
C ASP A 185 10.13 9.08 3.35
N ILE A 186 10.74 7.91 3.21
CA ILE A 186 12.08 7.61 3.72
C ILE A 186 13.08 7.83 2.59
N ALA A 187 14.05 8.73 2.81
CA ALA A 187 15.10 8.95 1.83
C ALA A 187 15.99 7.70 1.65
N ASP A 188 16.40 7.40 0.42
CA ASP A 188 17.18 6.19 0.09
C ASP A 188 18.46 6.05 0.93
N LYS A 189 19.12 7.18 1.22
CA LYS A 189 20.31 7.23 2.11
C LYS A 189 20.02 6.76 3.54
N VAL A 190 18.80 6.97 4.02
CA VAL A 190 18.33 6.55 5.35
C VAL A 190 17.94 5.09 5.29
N LEU A 191 17.20 4.68 4.25
CA LEU A 191 16.79 3.29 4.05
C LEU A 191 18.00 2.35 3.98
N ALA A 192 19.08 2.76 3.32
CA ALA A 192 20.32 1.99 3.24
C ALA A 192 20.99 1.72 4.60
N GLN A 193 20.68 2.50 5.64
CA GLN A 193 21.23 2.34 6.99
C GLN A 193 20.38 1.42 7.88
N VAL A 194 19.17 1.07 7.41
CA VAL A 194 18.19 0.27 8.17
C VAL A 194 18.23 -1.21 7.78
N LYS A 195 18.94 -1.54 6.68
CA LYS A 195 19.18 -2.91 6.22
C LYS A 195 20.09 -3.71 7.15
#